data_AF-A0A6I9YGZ4-F1
#
_entry.id   AF-A0A6I9YGZ4-F1
#
_cell.length_a   1.000
_cell.length_b   1.000
_cell.length_c   1.000
_cell.angle_alpha   90.00
_cell.angle_beta   90.00
_cell.angle_gamma   90.00
#
_symmetry.space_group_name_H-M   'P 1'
#
loop_
_entity.id
_entity.type
_entity.pdbx_description
1 polymer ?
#
loop_
_entity_poly.entity_id
_entity_poly.type
_entity_poly.pdbx_seq_one_letter_code
_entity_poly.pdbx_strand_id
1 'polypeptide(L)'
;MLQAKDGEEVYNWSEAQDQVFLRWSGGETATMHILVVHAMVILLTLGPPQADDSDFYALLDIWFPEKKSLPTAFLVDTSEEALLLPDWLKLRMIRSEVPRLVDAALHDLEPQQLLLFVQSFGIPVSSMSKLLQYLDQTVSHDPQTLEQNIMDKNYMAHLVEVQHERGATGGQTFHALLTASLPSHPDSDDAPRIKSSLEVPEGQGRSRTLAQFPVVDPEADLAGILLQLFPLAPDPR
;
A
#
# COMPACT_ATOMS: atom_id res chain seq x y z
N MET A 1 1.03 -23.23 -61.40
CA MET A 1 0.26 -23.51 -60.17
C MET A 1 1.08 -22.95 -59.02
N LEU A 2 0.60 -21.85 -58.44
CA LEU A 2 1.20 -21.17 -57.30
C LEU A 2 1.12 -22.10 -56.09
N GLN A 3 2.25 -22.32 -55.43
CA GLN A 3 2.30 -22.98 -54.14
C GLN A 3 1.74 -22.02 -53.10
N ALA A 4 0.57 -22.36 -52.55
CA ALA A 4 0.09 -21.75 -51.32
C ALA A 4 0.99 -22.25 -50.18
N LYS A 5 1.72 -21.32 -49.55
CA LYS A 5 2.42 -21.54 -48.29
C LYS A 5 1.94 -20.47 -47.30
N ASP A 6 0.62 -20.41 -47.09
CA ASP A 6 0.01 -19.64 -46.02
C ASP A 6 -0.25 -20.61 -44.87
N GLY A 7 0.64 -20.57 -43.88
CA GLY A 7 0.62 -21.45 -42.74
C GLY A 7 1.58 -21.01 -41.65
N GLU A 8 1.63 -19.70 -41.37
CA GLU A 8 2.35 -19.16 -40.20
C GLU A 8 1.88 -17.73 -39.84
N GLU A 9 0.56 -17.50 -39.79
CA GLU A 9 -0.02 -16.30 -39.14
C GLU A 9 -1.12 -16.71 -38.16
N VAL A 10 -0.82 -17.68 -37.30
CA VAL A 10 -1.71 -18.10 -36.23
C VAL A 10 -1.28 -17.40 -34.95
N TYR A 11 -1.90 -16.25 -34.70
CA TYR A 11 -2.03 -15.59 -33.38
C TYR A 11 -0.72 -15.29 -32.63
N ASN A 12 -0.03 -14.21 -33.04
CA ASN A 12 0.99 -13.56 -32.19
C ASN A 12 0.44 -12.37 -31.38
N TRP A 13 -0.86 -12.13 -31.44
CA TRP A 13 -1.55 -11.03 -30.74
C TRP A 13 -1.49 -11.16 -29.21
N SER A 14 -1.29 -12.36 -28.65
CA SER A 14 -1.24 -12.56 -27.20
C SER A 14 0.13 -12.23 -26.59
N GLU A 15 1.24 -12.40 -27.32
CA GLU A 15 2.58 -12.12 -26.77
C GLU A 15 2.92 -10.63 -26.73
N ALA A 16 2.27 -9.81 -27.55
CA ALA A 16 2.46 -8.36 -27.58
C ALA A 16 1.65 -7.60 -26.52
N GLN A 17 0.55 -8.18 -26.03
CA GLN A 17 -0.37 -7.51 -25.08
C GLN A 17 0.30 -7.12 -23.77
N ASP A 18 1.25 -7.92 -23.30
CA ASP A 18 1.97 -7.66 -22.05
C ASP A 18 3.35 -7.02 -22.26
N GLN A 19 3.67 -6.62 -23.50
CA GLN A 19 4.89 -5.88 -23.82
C GLN A 19 4.65 -4.38 -23.78
N VAL A 20 5.59 -3.67 -23.18
CA VAL A 20 5.60 -2.22 -23.12
C VAL A 20 6.88 -1.70 -23.77
N PHE A 21 6.72 -0.65 -24.58
CA PHE A 21 7.82 0.14 -25.12
C PHE A 21 8.20 1.22 -24.12
N LEU A 22 9.39 1.10 -23.53
CA LEU A 22 9.92 2.03 -22.55
C LEU A 22 10.80 3.08 -23.18
N ARG A 23 10.72 4.28 -22.60
CA ARG A 23 11.60 5.40 -22.91
C ARG A 23 12.07 6.05 -21.62
N TRP A 24 13.38 6.10 -21.43
CA TRP A 24 14.02 6.84 -20.35
C TRP A 24 14.25 8.29 -20.76
N SER A 25 14.38 9.16 -19.76
CA SER A 25 14.66 10.58 -19.94
C SER A 25 16.02 10.88 -20.58
N GLY A 26 16.95 9.92 -20.61
CA GLY A 26 18.21 10.03 -21.35
C GLY A 26 18.09 9.72 -22.85
N GLY A 27 16.92 9.28 -23.32
CA GLY A 27 16.66 8.89 -24.70
C GLY A 27 16.89 7.40 -24.98
N GLU A 28 17.35 6.63 -23.98
CA GLU A 28 17.41 5.18 -24.07
C GLU A 28 15.99 4.60 -24.18
N THR A 29 15.86 3.52 -24.96
CA THR A 29 14.58 2.85 -25.20
C THR A 29 14.73 1.34 -25.15
N ALA A 30 13.71 0.64 -24.66
CA ALA A 30 13.69 -0.82 -24.66
C ALA A 30 12.25 -1.34 -24.74
N THR A 31 12.05 -2.50 -25.38
CA THR A 31 10.79 -3.24 -25.29
C THR A 31 10.96 -4.34 -24.25
N MET A 32 10.05 -4.42 -23.28
CA MET A 32 10.08 -5.48 -22.28
C MET A 32 8.69 -5.87 -21.83
N HIS A 33 8.59 -7.07 -21.25
CA HIS A 33 7.35 -7.52 -20.64
C HIS A 33 7.09 -6.74 -19.35
N ILE A 34 5.85 -6.26 -19.17
CA ILE A 34 5.45 -5.49 -18.01
C ILE A 34 5.71 -6.20 -16.67
N LEU A 35 5.63 -7.53 -16.62
CA LEU A 35 5.93 -8.31 -15.42
C LEU A 35 7.41 -8.25 -15.03
N VAL A 36 8.32 -8.08 -15.99
CA VAL A 36 9.76 -7.88 -15.72
C VAL A 36 9.97 -6.51 -15.06
N VAL A 37 9.30 -5.47 -15.56
CA VAL A 37 9.30 -4.13 -14.93
C VAL A 37 8.81 -4.23 -13.49
N HIS A 38 7.64 -4.84 -13.30
CA HIS A 38 7.04 -4.99 -11.98
C HIS A 38 7.92 -5.78 -11.03
N ALA A 39 8.55 -6.87 -11.49
CA ALA A 39 9.48 -7.66 -10.68
C ALA A 39 10.69 -6.84 -10.22
N MET A 40 11.25 -5.98 -11.09
CA MET A 40 12.35 -5.08 -10.73
C MET A 40 11.91 -4.06 -9.67
N VAL A 41 10.74 -3.45 -9.82
CA VAL A 41 10.21 -2.52 -8.80
C VAL A 41 9.94 -3.25 -7.48
N ILE A 42 9.33 -4.43 -7.52
CA ILE A 42 9.11 -5.28 -6.36
C ILE A 42 10.43 -5.59 -5.63
N LEU A 43 11.49 -5.92 -6.37
CA LEU A 43 12.80 -6.16 -5.80
C LEU A 43 13.32 -4.92 -5.07
N LEU A 44 13.19 -3.74 -5.69
CA LEU A 44 13.59 -2.47 -5.08
C LEU A 44 12.82 -2.18 -3.78
N THR A 45 11.55 -2.62 -3.66
CA THR A 45 10.77 -2.41 -2.41
C THR A 45 11.36 -3.13 -1.19
N LEU A 46 12.20 -4.16 -1.40
CA LEU A 46 12.83 -4.91 -0.31
C LEU A 46 14.00 -4.15 0.33
N GLY A 47 14.47 -3.07 -0.28
CA GLY A 47 15.62 -2.30 0.19
C GLY A 47 16.97 -2.90 -0.25
N PRO A 48 18.08 -2.20 0.05
CA PRO A 48 19.42 -2.62 -0.34
C PRO A 48 19.82 -3.92 0.39
N PRO A 49 20.54 -4.83 -0.27
CA PRO A 49 21.09 -6.02 0.36
C PRO A 49 22.18 -5.65 1.38
N GLN A 50 22.44 -6.53 2.35
CA GLN A 50 23.41 -6.27 3.42
C GLN A 50 24.89 -6.30 2.97
N ALA A 51 25.16 -6.85 1.78
CA ALA A 51 26.51 -7.03 1.27
C ALA A 51 26.90 -5.89 0.33
N ASP A 52 26.75 -6.10 -0.98
CA ASP A 52 27.04 -5.11 -2.00
C ASP A 52 25.74 -4.46 -2.47
N ASP A 53 25.60 -3.16 -2.21
CA ASP A 53 24.43 -2.36 -2.56
C ASP A 53 24.57 -1.63 -3.90
N SER A 54 25.71 -1.76 -4.61
CA SER A 54 25.95 -1.02 -5.85
C SER A 54 24.92 -1.35 -6.93
N ASP A 55 24.60 -2.63 -7.10
CA ASP A 55 23.63 -3.09 -8.10
C ASP A 55 22.21 -2.64 -7.75
N PHE A 56 21.90 -2.56 -6.46
CA PHE A 56 20.63 -2.03 -5.98
C PHE A 56 20.48 -0.56 -6.37
N TYR A 57 21.49 0.26 -6.09
CA TYR A 57 21.44 1.69 -6.43
C TYR A 57 21.49 1.92 -7.94
N ALA A 58 22.25 1.11 -8.69
CA ALA A 58 22.23 1.16 -10.14
C ALA A 58 20.82 0.87 -10.71
N LEU A 59 20.14 -0.16 -10.20
CA LEU A 59 18.77 -0.46 -10.59
C LEU A 59 17.79 0.63 -10.15
N LEU A 60 17.96 1.19 -8.96
CA LEU A 60 17.14 2.29 -8.45
C LEU A 60 17.31 3.55 -9.31
N ASP A 61 18.51 3.84 -9.79
CA ASP A 61 18.82 4.96 -10.70
C ASP A 61 18.22 4.79 -12.09
N ILE A 62 18.12 3.55 -12.58
CA ILE A 62 17.45 3.25 -13.85
C ILE A 62 15.95 3.54 -13.75
N TRP A 63 15.29 3.11 -12.67
CA TRP A 63 13.82 3.15 -12.58
C TRP A 63 13.27 4.38 -11.87
N PHE A 64 13.99 4.91 -10.89
CA PHE A 64 13.51 5.99 -10.01
C PHE A 64 14.53 7.12 -9.86
N PRO A 65 15.08 7.70 -10.95
CA PRO A 65 16.19 8.66 -10.88
C PRO A 65 15.86 9.89 -10.01
N GLU A 66 16.83 10.39 -9.23
CA GLU A 66 16.59 11.51 -8.29
C GLU A 66 16.26 12.85 -8.97
N LYS A 67 16.82 13.10 -10.15
CA LYS A 67 16.78 14.43 -10.81
C LYS A 67 16.07 14.42 -12.16
N LYS A 68 15.65 13.24 -12.63
CA LYS A 68 15.01 13.06 -13.94
C LYS A 68 13.59 12.54 -13.75
N SER A 69 12.76 12.68 -14.76
CA SER A 69 11.45 12.02 -14.77
C SER A 69 11.60 10.50 -14.78
N LEU A 70 10.59 9.83 -14.22
CA LEU A 70 10.43 8.38 -14.31
C LEU A 70 10.38 7.95 -15.79
N PRO A 71 10.79 6.71 -16.10
CA PRO A 71 10.61 6.16 -17.44
C PRO A 71 9.13 6.16 -17.83
N THR A 72 8.85 6.46 -19.10
CA THR A 72 7.50 6.41 -19.68
C THR A 72 7.33 5.11 -20.45
N ALA A 73 6.13 4.54 -20.44
CA ALA A 73 5.80 3.34 -21.22
C ALA A 73 4.70 3.61 -22.22
N PHE A 74 4.75 2.89 -23.34
CA PHE A 74 3.73 2.92 -24.37
C PHE A 74 3.34 1.49 -24.74
N LEU A 75 2.05 1.27 -25.01
CA LEU A 75 1.58 0.02 -25.59
C LEU A 75 2.16 -0.13 -27.00
N VAL A 76 2.67 -1.32 -27.31
CA VAL A 76 3.37 -1.55 -28.59
C VAL A 76 2.42 -1.40 -29.79
N ASP A 77 1.16 -1.81 -29.64
CA ASP A 77 0.18 -1.82 -30.74
C ASP A 77 -0.49 -0.46 -30.97
N THR A 78 -0.89 0.23 -29.88
CA THR A 78 -1.67 1.47 -29.98
C THR A 78 -0.82 2.73 -29.83
N SER A 79 0.44 2.61 -29.37
CA SER A 79 1.29 3.74 -28.96
C SER A 79 0.67 4.64 -27.89
N GLU A 80 -0.35 4.15 -27.17
CA GLU A 80 -0.94 4.83 -26.02
C GLU A 80 -0.03 4.70 -24.81
N GLU A 81 -0.03 5.71 -23.94
CA GLU A 81 0.75 5.69 -22.71
C GLU A 81 0.23 4.59 -21.77
N ALA A 82 1.12 3.71 -21.34
CA ALA A 82 0.83 2.60 -20.46
C ALA A 82 1.22 2.97 -19.01
N LEU A 83 0.33 2.65 -18.07
CA LEU A 83 0.60 2.87 -16.66
C LEU A 83 1.62 1.83 -16.14
N LEU A 84 2.85 2.27 -15.88
CA LEU A 84 3.92 1.41 -15.35
C LEU A 84 3.74 1.03 -13.88
N LEU A 85 3.13 1.92 -13.11
CA LEU A 85 3.00 1.80 -11.67
C LEU A 85 1.52 1.71 -11.29
N PRO A 86 0.91 0.52 -11.40
CA PRO A 86 -0.46 0.31 -10.96
C PRO A 86 -0.59 0.44 -9.42
N ASP A 87 -1.81 0.66 -8.95
CA ASP A 87 -2.08 0.97 -7.53
C ASP A 87 -1.59 -0.09 -6.55
N TRP A 88 -1.72 -1.38 -6.90
CA TRP A 88 -1.21 -2.46 -6.06
C TRP A 88 0.31 -2.41 -5.90
N LEU A 89 1.04 -1.89 -6.91
CA LEU A 89 2.48 -1.73 -6.87
C LEU A 89 2.85 -0.47 -6.08
N LYS A 90 2.13 0.64 -6.30
CA LYS A 90 2.26 1.86 -5.48
C LYS A 90 2.02 1.56 -3.99
N LEU A 91 1.01 0.74 -3.65
CA LEU A 91 0.75 0.27 -2.28
C LEU A 91 1.94 -0.50 -1.68
N ARG A 92 2.68 -1.27 -2.49
CA ARG A 92 3.90 -1.93 -2.04
C ARG A 92 5.04 -0.94 -1.86
N MET A 93 5.17 0.04 -2.76
CA MET A 93 6.21 1.07 -2.73
C MET A 93 6.08 2.01 -1.52
N ILE A 94 4.87 2.47 -1.16
CA ILE A 94 4.67 3.34 0.03
C ILE A 94 5.04 2.64 1.35
N ARG A 95 5.05 1.30 1.35
CA ARG A 95 5.44 0.47 2.50
C ARG A 95 6.94 0.20 2.57
N SER A 96 7.69 0.60 1.55
CA SER A 96 9.15 0.44 1.50
C SER A 96 9.84 1.51 2.35
N GLU A 97 11.01 1.16 2.89
CA GLU A 97 11.92 2.10 3.57
C GLU A 97 12.73 2.96 2.58
N VAL A 98 12.62 2.69 1.27
CA VAL A 98 13.37 3.41 0.22
C VAL A 98 12.63 4.70 -0.15
N PRO A 99 13.16 5.90 0.20
CA PRO A 99 12.40 7.15 0.06
C PRO A 99 11.99 7.48 -1.38
N ARG A 100 12.85 7.18 -2.36
CA ARG A 100 12.60 7.41 -3.78
C ARG A 100 11.39 6.63 -4.31
N LEU A 101 11.15 5.43 -3.78
CA LEU A 101 9.97 4.63 -4.14
C LEU A 101 8.70 5.24 -3.54
N VAL A 102 8.78 5.70 -2.30
CA VAL A 102 7.65 6.38 -1.64
C VAL A 102 7.28 7.62 -2.42
N ASP A 103 8.24 8.47 -2.77
CA ASP A 103 7.99 9.71 -3.52
C ASP A 103 7.39 9.44 -4.90
N ALA A 104 7.89 8.42 -5.61
CA ALA A 104 7.33 8.01 -6.90
C ALA A 104 5.91 7.44 -6.78
N ALA A 105 5.61 6.69 -5.71
CA ALA A 105 4.27 6.13 -5.49
C ALA A 105 3.24 7.21 -5.15
N LEU A 106 3.67 8.32 -4.55
CA LEU A 106 2.82 9.47 -4.21
C LEU A 106 2.60 10.43 -5.39
N HIS A 107 3.32 10.25 -6.50
CA HIS A 107 3.17 11.07 -7.69
C HIS A 107 1.84 10.76 -8.42
N ASP A 108 1.18 11.83 -8.85
CA ASP A 108 -0.09 11.82 -9.59
C ASP A 108 -1.16 10.89 -8.97
N LEU A 109 -1.34 10.98 -7.65
CA LEU A 109 -2.42 10.27 -6.96
C LEU A 109 -3.73 11.05 -7.02
N GLU A 110 -4.79 10.36 -7.43
CA GLU A 110 -6.15 10.88 -7.33
C GLU A 110 -6.63 10.86 -5.86
N PRO A 111 -7.59 11.72 -5.47
CA PRO A 111 -8.13 11.76 -4.10
C PRO A 111 -8.60 10.39 -3.58
N GLN A 112 -9.22 9.58 -4.43
CA GLN A 112 -9.70 8.24 -4.08
C GLN A 112 -8.54 7.28 -3.75
N GLN A 113 -7.47 7.31 -4.56
CA GLN A 113 -6.28 6.50 -4.34
C GLN A 113 -5.55 6.92 -3.05
N LEU A 114 -5.47 8.22 -2.79
CA LEU A 114 -4.87 8.76 -1.58
C LEU A 114 -5.63 8.31 -0.31
N LEU A 115 -6.96 8.35 -0.34
CA LEU A 115 -7.80 7.82 0.73
C LEU A 115 -7.61 6.31 0.92
N LEU A 116 -7.54 5.54 -0.16
CA LEU A 116 -7.25 4.10 -0.12
C LEU A 116 -5.89 3.83 0.54
N PHE A 117 -4.87 4.64 0.22
CA PHE A 117 -3.51 4.43 0.71
C PHE A 117 -3.42 4.71 2.21
N VAL A 118 -4.03 5.79 2.71
CA VAL A 118 -4.05 6.13 4.14
C VAL A 118 -4.77 5.06 4.99
N GLN A 119 -5.71 4.34 4.40
CA GLN A 119 -6.41 3.23 5.06
C GLN A 119 -5.61 1.92 5.06
N SER A 120 -4.51 1.83 4.30
CA SER A 120 -3.75 0.59 4.17
C SER A 120 -2.86 0.32 5.39
N PHE A 121 -2.78 -0.95 5.77
CA PHE A 121 -2.02 -1.37 6.95
C PHE A 121 -0.53 -1.55 6.63
N GLY A 122 0.33 -1.30 7.63
CA GLY A 122 1.76 -1.56 7.55
C GLY A 122 2.56 -0.55 6.73
N ILE A 123 2.05 0.68 6.60
CA ILE A 123 2.81 1.83 6.08
C ILE A 123 3.71 2.39 7.19
N PRO A 124 5.01 2.63 6.93
CA PRO A 124 5.90 3.34 7.84
C PRO A 124 5.39 4.73 8.24
N VAL A 125 5.69 5.17 9.45
CA VAL A 125 5.23 6.48 9.97
C VAL A 125 5.71 7.66 9.11
N SER A 126 6.90 7.55 8.53
CA SER A 126 7.46 8.53 7.60
C SER A 126 6.61 8.67 6.32
N SER A 127 6.27 7.54 5.69
CA SER A 127 5.39 7.48 4.51
C SER A 127 3.97 7.93 4.84
N MET A 128 3.44 7.52 6.00
CA MET A 128 2.12 7.96 6.47
C MET A 128 2.08 9.49 6.67
N SER A 129 3.15 10.08 7.21
CA SER A 129 3.23 11.54 7.36
C SER A 129 3.15 12.26 6.01
N LYS A 130 3.82 11.73 4.98
CA LYS A 130 3.72 12.29 3.62
C LYS A 130 2.30 12.16 3.07
N LEU A 131 1.66 10.99 3.21
CA LEU A 131 0.29 10.77 2.76
C LEU A 131 -0.70 11.76 3.42
N LEU A 132 -0.59 11.98 4.72
CA LEU A 132 -1.40 12.95 5.45
C LEU A 132 -1.15 14.39 4.99
N GLN A 133 0.09 14.75 4.65
CA GLN A 133 0.40 16.07 4.06
C GLN A 133 -0.21 16.23 2.66
N TYR A 134 -0.19 15.19 1.83
CA TYR A 134 -0.87 15.22 0.52
C TYR A 134 -2.39 15.35 0.66
N LEU A 135 -2.98 14.77 1.71
CA LEU A 135 -4.40 14.97 2.00
C LEU A 135 -4.68 16.44 2.34
N ASP A 136 -3.86 17.06 3.19
CA ASP A 136 -4.01 18.48 3.52
C ASP A 136 -3.92 19.39 2.27
N GLN A 137 -3.01 19.07 1.34
CA GLN A 137 -2.90 19.78 0.07
C GLN A 137 -4.17 19.59 -0.78
N THR A 138 -4.64 18.35 -0.92
CA THR A 138 -5.88 18.04 -1.65
C THR A 138 -7.08 18.77 -1.07
N VAL A 139 -7.22 18.80 0.26
CA VAL A 139 -8.27 19.57 0.96
C VAL A 139 -8.18 21.06 0.64
N SER A 140 -6.96 21.61 0.60
CA SER A 140 -6.74 23.03 0.35
C SER A 140 -7.09 23.42 -1.09
N HIS A 141 -6.96 22.49 -2.04
CA HIS A 141 -7.28 22.71 -3.44
C HIS A 141 -8.77 22.49 -3.74
N ASP A 142 -9.33 21.36 -3.30
CA ASP A 142 -10.73 20.99 -3.54
C ASP A 142 -11.31 20.15 -2.38
N PRO A 143 -11.84 20.81 -1.34
CA PRO A 143 -12.40 20.12 -0.19
C PRO A 143 -13.68 19.35 -0.54
N GLN A 144 -14.47 19.82 -1.51
CA GLN A 144 -15.77 19.23 -1.82
C GLN A 144 -15.62 17.88 -2.49
N THR A 145 -14.71 17.77 -3.47
CA THR A 145 -14.43 16.49 -4.13
C THR A 145 -13.89 15.48 -3.13
N LEU A 146 -12.96 15.86 -2.25
CA LEU A 146 -12.42 14.94 -1.26
C LEU A 146 -13.51 14.46 -0.28
N GLU A 147 -14.36 15.35 0.22
CA GLU A 147 -15.47 14.98 1.11
C GLU A 147 -16.45 13.99 0.49
N GLN A 148 -16.77 14.14 -0.80
CA GLN A 148 -17.67 13.22 -1.50
C GLN A 148 -17.09 11.81 -1.65
N ASN A 149 -15.76 11.68 -1.63
CA ASN A 149 -15.07 10.40 -1.73
C ASN A 149 -14.93 9.68 -0.38
N ILE A 150 -15.28 10.34 0.73
CA ILE A 150 -15.16 9.77 2.08
C ILE A 150 -16.47 9.05 2.44
N MET A 151 -16.41 7.73 2.60
CA MET A 151 -17.58 6.95 3.00
C MET A 151 -17.95 7.12 4.47
N ASP A 152 -16.96 7.13 5.37
CA ASP A 152 -17.17 7.28 6.82
C ASP A 152 -16.21 8.32 7.41
N LYS A 153 -16.76 9.51 7.72
CA LYS A 153 -16.00 10.64 8.27
C LYS A 153 -15.52 10.37 9.70
N ASN A 154 -16.27 9.63 10.51
CA ASN A 154 -15.88 9.30 11.89
C ASN A 154 -14.70 8.34 11.89
N TYR A 155 -14.80 7.28 11.08
CA TYR A 155 -13.73 6.32 10.91
C TYR A 155 -12.44 7.01 10.43
N MET A 156 -12.55 7.89 9.42
CA MET A 156 -11.38 8.61 8.91
C MET A 156 -10.78 9.56 9.96
N ALA A 157 -11.60 10.24 10.76
CA ALA A 157 -11.10 11.14 11.80
C ALA A 157 -10.31 10.35 12.86
N HIS A 158 -10.88 9.23 13.31
CA HIS A 158 -10.23 8.36 14.27
C HIS A 158 -8.96 7.71 13.70
N LEU A 159 -8.97 7.34 12.41
CA LEU A 159 -7.78 6.82 11.75
C LEU A 159 -6.65 7.84 11.80
N VAL A 160 -6.91 9.11 11.49
CA VAL A 160 -5.88 10.16 11.53
C VAL A 160 -5.33 10.35 12.94
N GLU A 161 -6.20 10.34 13.96
CA GLU A 161 -5.79 10.40 15.37
C GLU A 161 -4.85 9.25 15.75
N VAL A 162 -5.22 8.01 15.38
CA VAL A 162 -4.38 6.83 15.62
C VAL A 162 -3.03 6.94 14.90
N GLN A 163 -2.98 7.53 13.70
CA GLN A 163 -1.70 7.76 13.02
C GLN A 163 -0.85 8.83 13.73
N HIS A 164 -1.46 9.90 14.26
CA HIS A 164 -0.75 10.88 15.08
C HIS A 164 -0.20 10.27 16.37
N GLU A 165 -0.95 9.39 17.02
CA GLU A 165 -0.49 8.63 18.20
C GLU A 165 0.70 7.71 17.87
N ARG A 166 0.75 7.17 16.65
CA ARG A 166 1.91 6.42 16.14
C ARG A 166 3.12 7.30 15.81
N GLY A 167 2.97 8.62 15.86
CA GLY A 167 4.01 9.60 15.57
C GLY A 167 3.99 10.15 14.15
N ALA A 168 2.94 9.90 13.36
CA ALA A 168 2.80 10.52 12.04
C ALA A 168 2.48 12.02 12.19
N THR A 169 2.86 12.81 11.18
CA THR A 169 2.69 14.27 11.16
C THR A 169 1.95 14.73 9.91
N GLY A 170 1.31 15.90 9.95
CA GLY A 170 0.42 16.40 8.89
C GLY A 170 -0.99 15.81 8.99
N GLY A 171 -1.89 16.16 8.07
CA GLY A 171 -3.29 15.72 8.08
C GLY A 171 -4.20 16.55 8.99
N GLN A 172 -3.74 17.72 9.47
CA GLN A 172 -4.51 18.55 10.40
C GLN A 172 -5.67 19.25 9.70
N THR A 173 -5.45 19.74 8.48
CA THR A 173 -6.49 20.38 7.68
C THR A 173 -7.55 19.35 7.27
N PHE A 174 -7.10 18.15 6.90
CA PHE A 174 -7.97 17.02 6.61
C PHE A 174 -8.79 16.59 7.84
N HIS A 175 -8.17 16.46 9.01
CA HIS A 175 -8.88 16.13 10.25
C HIS A 175 -9.91 17.21 10.65
N ALA A 176 -9.56 18.49 10.48
CA ALA A 176 -10.48 19.60 10.72
C ALA A 176 -11.71 19.55 9.79
N LEU A 177 -11.53 19.19 8.52
CA LEU A 177 -12.64 19.01 7.57
C LEU A 177 -13.56 17.84 7.97
N LEU A 178 -12.98 16.73 8.43
CA LEU A 178 -13.75 15.58 8.90
C LEU A 178 -14.59 15.91 10.12
N THR A 179 -14.04 16.67 11.07
CA THR A 179 -14.68 17.03 12.34
C THR A 179 -15.65 18.20 12.23
N ALA A 180 -15.42 19.16 11.33
CA ALA A 180 -16.35 20.28 11.09
C ALA A 180 -17.72 19.82 10.56
N SER A 181 -17.76 18.67 9.90
CA SER A 181 -18.98 18.05 9.37
C SER A 181 -19.74 17.21 10.40
N LEU A 182 -19.12 16.90 11.53
CA LEU A 182 -19.68 16.04 12.55
C LEU A 182 -20.52 16.87 13.52
N PRO A 183 -21.72 16.40 13.92
CA PRO A 183 -22.46 17.05 14.99
C PRO A 183 -21.58 17.06 16.23
N SER A 184 -21.31 18.26 16.77
CA SER A 184 -20.64 18.43 18.06
C SER A 184 -21.36 17.58 19.08
N HIS A 185 -20.76 16.48 19.54
CA HIS A 185 -21.31 15.72 20.64
C HIS A 185 -21.24 16.63 21.88
N PRO A 186 -22.35 17.19 22.39
CA PRO A 186 -22.32 17.80 23.70
C PRO A 186 -22.30 16.63 24.68
N ASP A 187 -21.20 16.45 25.39
CA ASP A 187 -21.15 15.98 26.78
C ASP A 187 -19.79 15.34 27.04
N SER A 188 -18.87 16.17 27.52
CA SER A 188 -17.71 15.74 28.30
C SER A 188 -17.32 16.87 29.24
N ASP A 189 -18.29 17.33 30.02
CA ASP A 189 -18.02 18.06 31.26
C ASP A 189 -19.11 17.76 32.30
N ASP A 190 -19.30 16.47 32.59
CA ASP A 190 -19.74 16.08 33.93
C ASP A 190 -19.15 14.71 34.27
N ALA A 191 -18.12 14.73 35.12
CA ALA A 191 -17.49 13.53 35.65
C ALA A 191 -18.29 13.00 36.84
N PRO A 192 -18.81 11.77 36.82
CA PRO A 192 -19.06 11.06 38.05
C PRO A 192 -17.78 10.32 38.43
N ARG A 193 -17.10 10.82 39.47
CA ARG A 193 -16.12 10.06 40.26
C ARG A 193 -16.74 8.73 40.69
N ILE A 194 -16.43 7.64 39.98
CA ILE A 194 -16.66 6.29 40.49
C ILE A 194 -15.54 5.99 41.47
N LYS A 195 -15.92 5.94 42.74
CA LYS A 195 -15.08 5.61 43.89
C LYS A 195 -14.40 4.26 43.66
N SER A 196 -13.08 4.26 43.65
CA SER A 196 -12.26 3.06 43.76
C SER A 196 -12.48 2.42 45.12
N SER A 197 -13.31 1.38 45.17
CA SER A 197 -13.34 0.41 46.26
C SER A 197 -13.13 -0.96 45.62
N LEU A 198 -11.87 -1.30 45.37
CA LEU A 198 -11.44 -2.65 45.05
C LEU A 198 -11.17 -3.36 46.38
N GLU A 199 -12.19 -4.02 46.91
CA GLU A 199 -11.98 -5.13 47.84
C GLU A 199 -11.32 -6.28 47.08
N VAL A 200 -10.21 -6.76 47.62
CA VAL A 200 -9.49 -7.95 47.18
C VAL A 200 -10.26 -9.18 47.65
N PRO A 201 -10.39 -10.21 46.79
CA PRO A 201 -10.24 -11.57 47.27
C PRO A 201 -9.02 -12.22 46.61
N GLU A 202 -8.09 -12.64 47.47
CA GLU A 202 -7.02 -13.56 47.16
C GLU A 202 -7.60 -14.86 46.57
N GLY A 203 -6.99 -15.37 45.50
CA GLY A 203 -7.52 -16.59 44.87
C GLY A 203 -6.72 -17.14 43.71
N GLN A 204 -5.54 -17.69 44.02
CA GLN A 204 -4.99 -18.89 43.37
C GLN A 204 -4.34 -18.73 41.99
N GLY A 205 -3.01 -18.70 42.00
CA GLY A 205 -2.17 -18.75 40.82
C GLY A 205 -2.35 -20.02 40.00
N ARG A 206 -2.36 -19.83 38.67
CA ARG A 206 -1.91 -20.83 37.70
C ARG A 206 -1.12 -20.10 36.62
N SER A 207 0.20 -20.31 36.65
CA SER A 207 1.13 -19.92 35.60
C SER A 207 0.58 -20.36 34.24
N ARG A 208 0.36 -19.40 33.33
CA ARG A 208 0.14 -19.72 31.91
C ARG A 208 1.47 -20.15 31.32
N THR A 209 1.57 -21.45 31.05
CA THR A 209 2.66 -22.11 30.35
C THR A 209 2.88 -21.44 28.98
N LEU A 210 4.15 -21.14 28.65
CA LEU A 210 4.56 -20.85 27.27
C LEU A 210 4.04 -21.95 26.35
N ALA A 211 3.23 -21.60 25.35
CA ALA A 211 2.91 -22.52 24.27
C ALA A 211 4.19 -22.79 23.47
N GLN A 212 4.74 -23.99 23.63
CA GLN A 212 5.82 -24.48 22.80
C GLN A 212 5.22 -24.80 21.43
N PHE A 213 5.68 -24.11 20.38
CA PHE A 213 5.33 -24.44 19.01
C PHE A 213 6.08 -25.72 18.60
N PRO A 214 5.39 -26.79 18.19
CA PRO A 214 6.08 -27.96 17.66
C PRO A 214 6.72 -27.60 16.31
N VAL A 215 7.96 -28.04 16.13
CA VAL A 215 8.70 -27.96 14.86
C VAL A 215 7.87 -28.67 13.79
N VAL A 216 7.51 -27.93 12.74
CA VAL A 216 6.67 -28.43 11.64
C VAL A 216 7.57 -29.15 10.64
N ASP A 217 7.37 -30.46 10.50
CA ASP A 217 8.02 -31.30 9.49
C ASP A 217 7.50 -30.95 8.08
N PRO A 218 8.30 -31.03 7.01
CA PRO A 218 7.89 -30.64 5.64
C PRO A 218 6.74 -31.46 5.04
N GLU A 219 6.39 -32.60 5.64
CA GLU A 219 5.29 -33.47 5.21
C GLU A 219 4.03 -33.34 6.09
N ALA A 220 4.01 -32.41 7.04
CA ALA A 220 2.85 -32.23 7.92
C ALA A 220 1.67 -31.63 7.13
N ASP A 221 0.47 -32.20 7.31
CA ASP A 221 -0.78 -31.70 6.75
C ASP A 221 -1.16 -30.35 7.36
N LEU A 222 -0.61 -29.28 6.75
CA LEU A 222 -0.81 -27.90 7.17
C LEU A 222 -2.28 -27.49 7.17
N ALA A 223 -3.10 -28.10 6.30
CA ALA A 223 -4.52 -27.82 6.21
C ALA A 223 -5.26 -28.34 7.46
N GLY A 224 -4.90 -29.53 7.95
CA GLY A 224 -5.43 -30.08 9.20
C GLY A 224 -5.08 -29.22 10.44
N ILE A 225 -3.83 -28.73 10.50
CA ILE A 225 -3.38 -27.87 11.61
C ILE A 225 -4.12 -26.52 11.62
N LEU A 226 -4.31 -25.91 10.44
CA LEU A 226 -5.05 -24.65 10.32
C LEU A 226 -6.53 -24.78 10.72
N LEU A 227 -7.18 -25.89 10.36
CA LEU A 227 -8.57 -26.15 10.74
C LEU A 227 -8.76 -26.44 12.23
N GLN A 228 -7.72 -26.89 12.94
CA GLN A 228 -7.75 -27.03 14.40
C GLN A 228 -7.58 -25.69 15.12
N LEU A 229 -6.78 -24.77 14.56
CA LEU A 229 -6.61 -23.43 15.12
C LEU A 229 -7.81 -22.52 14.84
N PHE A 230 -8.50 -22.73 13.72
CA PHE A 230 -9.66 -21.94 13.29
C PHE A 230 -10.83 -22.86 12.94
N PRO A 231 -11.56 -23.38 13.94
CA PRO A 231 -12.71 -24.23 13.69
C PRO A 231 -13.81 -23.47 12.94
N LEU A 232 -14.19 -23.97 11.75
CA LEU A 232 -15.18 -23.38 10.83
C LEU A 232 -16.65 -23.64 11.25
N ALA A 233 -16.96 -23.71 12.54
CA ALA A 233 -18.34 -23.85 12.98
C ALA A 233 -18.98 -22.46 13.17
N PRO A 234 -20.06 -22.13 12.44
CA PRO A 234 -20.89 -20.98 12.80
C PRO A 234 -21.67 -21.31 14.08
N ASP A 235 -21.58 -20.42 15.06
CA ASP A 235 -22.27 -20.51 16.34
C ASP A 235 -23.80 -20.61 16.13
N PRO A 236 -24.49 -21.63 16.65
CA PRO A 236 -25.95 -21.66 16.61
C PRO A 236 -26.50 -20.67 17.64
N ARG A 237 -27.30 -19.70 17.15
CA ARG A 237 -28.09 -18.79 17.98
C ARG A 237 -29.09 -19.51 18.87
#